data_AF-A0A811SFR4-F1
#
_entry.id   AF-A0A811SFR4-F1
#
_cell.length_a   1.000
_cell.length_b   1.000
_cell.length_c   1.000
_cell.angle_alpha   90.00
_cell.angle_beta   90.00
_cell.angle_gamma   90.00
#
_symmetry.space_group_name_H-M   'P 1'
#
loop_
_entity.id
_entity.type
_entity.pdbx_description
1 polymer ?
#
loop_
_entity_poly.entity_id
_entity_poly.type
_entity_poly.pdbx_seq_one_letter_code
_entity_poly.pdbx_strand_id
1 'polypeptide(L)'
;MLEVDCPCVTPEVVLKASGHVEKFTDLMVKDEKTGTCYRADHLLKDFCKEKLEKDLALPQEKADEFKRILAILDDFSAEELGAKIKEYGIVAPDTKNPLSDPYPFNLMFQTSIGPTGLSVG
;
A
#
# COMPACT_ATOMS: atom_id res chain seq x y z
N MET A 1 14.41 -5.05 -33.10
CA MET A 1 14.04 -5.40 -31.72
C MET A 1 14.73 -6.73 -31.43
N LEU A 2 15.57 -6.80 -30.41
CA LEU A 2 16.26 -8.03 -30.01
C LEU A 2 15.51 -8.61 -28.82
N GLU A 3 15.12 -9.86 -28.90
CA GLU A 3 14.48 -10.59 -27.81
C GLU A 3 15.56 -11.13 -26.87
N VAL A 4 15.37 -10.96 -25.58
CA VAL A 4 16.26 -11.44 -24.52
C VAL A 4 15.39 -12.06 -23.44
N ASP A 5 15.75 -13.25 -22.99
CA ASP A 5 15.10 -13.94 -21.88
C ASP A 5 15.99 -13.87 -20.63
N CYS A 6 15.42 -13.49 -19.50
CA CYS A 6 16.11 -13.22 -18.25
C CYS A 6 15.55 -14.09 -17.12
N PRO A 7 16.40 -14.57 -16.18
CA PRO A 7 15.93 -15.37 -15.06
C PRO A 7 14.99 -14.58 -14.15
N CYS A 8 13.95 -15.25 -13.62
CA CYS A 8 13.01 -14.62 -12.69
C CYS A 8 13.60 -14.38 -11.28
N VAL A 9 14.63 -15.14 -10.90
CA VAL A 9 15.30 -15.02 -9.60
C VAL A 9 16.43 -14.01 -9.72
N THR A 10 16.34 -12.93 -8.93
CA THR A 10 17.30 -11.83 -8.99
C THR A 10 18.01 -11.71 -7.63
N PRO A 11 19.35 -11.66 -7.58
CA PRO A 11 20.05 -11.47 -6.32
C PRO A 11 19.70 -10.12 -5.65
N GLU A 12 19.60 -10.09 -4.32
CA GLU A 12 19.24 -8.89 -3.55
C GLU A 12 20.11 -7.67 -3.90
N VAL A 13 21.40 -7.87 -4.15
CA VAL A 13 22.35 -6.79 -4.51
C VAL A 13 21.92 -6.01 -5.75
N VAL A 14 21.27 -6.67 -6.72
CA VAL A 14 20.79 -6.04 -7.96
C VAL A 14 19.53 -5.24 -7.67
N LEU A 15 18.61 -5.78 -6.86
CA LEU A 15 17.38 -5.10 -6.45
C LEU A 15 17.68 -3.87 -5.58
N LYS A 16 18.71 -3.96 -4.73
CA LYS A 16 19.22 -2.86 -3.91
C LYS A 16 19.87 -1.78 -4.77
N ALA A 17 20.75 -2.16 -5.70
CA ALA A 17 21.38 -1.20 -6.62
C ALA A 17 20.36 -0.49 -7.54
N SER A 18 19.28 -1.19 -7.92
CA SER A 18 18.19 -0.60 -8.70
C SER A 18 17.27 0.31 -7.87
N GLY A 19 17.38 0.32 -6.54
CA GLY A 19 16.49 1.05 -5.64
C GLY A 19 15.09 0.43 -5.47
N HIS A 20 14.87 -0.78 -6.01
CA HIS A 20 13.60 -1.50 -5.84
C HIS A 20 13.38 -1.90 -4.37
N VAL A 21 14.44 -2.23 -3.63
CA VAL A 21 14.32 -2.60 -2.20
C VAL A 21 13.76 -1.45 -1.35
N GLU A 22 14.06 -0.20 -1.72
CA GLU A 22 13.70 0.99 -0.93
C GLU A 22 12.44 1.69 -1.44
N LYS A 23 12.11 1.56 -2.73
CA LYS A 23 10.95 2.22 -3.35
C LYS A 23 9.74 1.30 -3.53
N PHE A 24 9.93 -0.02 -3.48
CA PHE A 24 8.87 -1.01 -3.67
C PHE A 24 8.28 -1.47 -2.32
N THR A 25 8.05 -0.50 -1.44
CA THR A 25 7.39 -0.69 -0.15
C THR A 25 6.02 -0.03 -0.21
N ASP A 26 4.98 -0.85 -0.13
CA ASP A 26 3.61 -0.39 0.01
C ASP A 26 3.26 -0.19 1.48
N LEU A 27 2.36 0.74 1.76
CA LEU A 27 1.87 0.99 3.10
C LEU A 27 0.73 0.02 3.43
N MET A 28 0.95 -0.83 4.42
CA MET A 28 -0.01 -1.84 4.87
C MET A 28 -0.56 -1.47 6.25
N VAL A 29 -1.82 -1.80 6.50
CA VAL A 29 -2.48 -1.71 7.80
C VAL A 29 -2.98 -3.08 8.21
N LYS A 30 -2.99 -3.34 9.52
CA LYS A 30 -3.36 -4.64 10.08
C LYS A 30 -4.61 -4.52 10.94
N ASP A 31 -5.56 -5.44 10.77
CA ASP A 31 -6.68 -5.61 11.70
C ASP A 31 -6.16 -6.19 13.02
N GLU A 32 -6.35 -5.47 14.13
CA GLU A 32 -5.85 -5.90 15.44
C GLU A 32 -6.46 -7.21 15.95
N LYS A 33 -7.66 -7.59 15.50
CA LYS A 33 -8.36 -8.79 15.97
C LYS A 33 -8.17 -9.99 15.07
N THR A 34 -8.21 -9.81 13.75
CA THR A 34 -8.10 -10.92 12.80
C THR A 34 -6.68 -11.12 12.30
N GLY A 35 -5.83 -10.11 12.42
CA GLY A 35 -4.47 -10.13 11.90
C GLY A 35 -4.39 -10.02 10.38
N THR A 36 -5.51 -9.78 9.70
CA THR A 36 -5.56 -9.58 8.25
C THR A 36 -4.90 -8.26 7.89
N CYS A 37 -3.99 -8.31 6.92
CA CYS A 37 -3.30 -7.13 6.41
C CYS A 37 -4.02 -6.60 5.17
N TYR A 38 -4.24 -5.30 5.12
CA TYR A 38 -4.86 -4.60 4.00
C TYR A 38 -3.94 -3.49 3.51
N ARG A 39 -4.00 -3.19 2.22
CA ARG A 39 -3.30 -2.05 1.63
C ARG A 39 -4.00 -0.75 2.03
N ALA A 40 -3.24 0.15 2.65
CA ALA A 40 -3.77 1.39 3.19
C ALA A 40 -4.21 2.37 2.08
N ASP A 41 -3.48 2.39 0.96
CA ASP A 41 -3.84 3.15 -0.25
C ASP A 41 -5.22 2.73 -0.79
N HIS A 42 -5.45 1.42 -0.88
CA HIS A 42 -6.67 0.87 -1.44
C HIS A 42 -7.89 1.20 -0.57
N LEU A 43 -7.74 1.08 0.75
CA LEU A 43 -8.80 1.42 1.69
C LEU A 43 -9.20 2.89 1.59
N LEU A 44 -8.23 3.80 1.52
CA LEU A 44 -8.51 5.24 1.37
C LEU A 44 -9.14 5.54 0.02
N LYS A 45 -8.69 4.88 -1.05
CA LYS A 45 -9.23 5.01 -2.40
C LYS A 45 -10.69 4.56 -2.49
N ASP A 46 -10.99 3.38 -1.94
CA ASP A 46 -12.34 2.82 -1.93
C ASP A 46 -13.28 3.65 -1.04
N PHE A 47 -12.81 4.14 0.10
CA PHE A 47 -13.58 5.06 0.94
C PHE A 47 -13.91 6.38 0.22
N CYS A 48 -12.93 7.00 -0.46
CA CYS A 48 -13.14 8.23 -1.21
C CYS A 48 -14.16 8.03 -2.35
N LYS A 49 -14.04 6.93 -3.11
CA LYS A 49 -15.00 6.58 -4.16
C LYS A 49 -16.39 6.34 -3.60
N GLU A 50 -16.50 5.55 -2.53
CA GLU A 50 -17.80 5.25 -1.91
C GLU A 50 -18.48 6.53 -1.40
N LYS A 51 -17.72 7.47 -0.84
CA LYS A 51 -18.23 8.79 -0.43
C LYS A 51 -18.67 9.64 -1.62
N LEU A 52 -17.91 9.64 -2.71
CA LEU A 52 -18.28 10.33 -3.95
C LEU A 52 -19.55 9.74 -4.60
N GLU A 53 -19.78 8.43 -4.47
CA GLU A 53 -20.94 7.75 -5.05
C GLU A 53 -22.20 7.80 -4.17
N LYS A 54 -22.08 7.58 -2.85
CA LYS A 54 -23.25 7.53 -1.93
C LYS A 54 -23.81 8.91 -1.61
N ASP A 55 -22.95 9.90 -1.47
CA ASP A 55 -23.35 11.26 -1.13
C ASP A 55 -23.34 12.15 -2.39
N LEU A 56 -24.35 11.98 -3.25
CA LEU A 56 -24.60 12.86 -4.40
C LEU A 56 -24.87 14.33 -3.99
N ALA A 57 -25.05 14.58 -2.68
CA ALA A 57 -25.33 15.88 -2.07
C ALA A 57 -24.17 16.45 -1.22
N LEU A 58 -22.95 15.90 -1.32
CA LEU A 58 -21.78 16.53 -0.71
C LEU A 58 -21.51 17.91 -1.33
N PRO A 59 -21.03 18.89 -0.54
CA PRO A 59 -20.54 20.15 -1.08
C PRO A 59 -19.45 19.88 -2.14
N GLN A 60 -19.51 20.58 -3.28
CA GLN A 60 -18.52 20.44 -4.36
C GLN A 60 -17.08 20.53 -3.82
N GLU A 61 -16.84 21.40 -2.84
CA GLU A 61 -15.54 21.54 -2.16
C GLU A 61 -14.98 20.23 -1.60
N LYS A 62 -15.81 19.40 -0.94
CA LYS A 62 -15.35 18.11 -0.38
C LYS A 62 -15.10 17.08 -1.47
N ALA A 63 -15.91 17.07 -2.53
CA ALA A 63 -15.71 16.18 -3.66
C ALA A 63 -14.40 16.48 -4.41
N ASP A 64 -14.08 17.77 -4.59
CA ASP A 64 -12.80 18.20 -5.16
C ASP A 64 -11.62 17.88 -4.24
N GLU A 65 -11.79 18.01 -2.91
CA GLU A 65 -10.78 17.60 -1.94
C GLU A 65 -10.48 16.09 -2.03
N PHE A 66 -11.51 15.23 -2.04
CA PHE A 66 -11.32 13.78 -2.20
C PHE A 66 -10.64 13.43 -3.53
N LYS A 67 -10.99 14.11 -4.63
CA LYS A 67 -10.30 13.91 -5.93
C LYS A 67 -8.83 14.33 -5.88
N ARG A 68 -8.51 15.41 -5.17
CA ARG A 68 -7.12 15.83 -4.96
C ARG A 68 -6.36 14.80 -4.13
N ILE A 69 -6.93 14.36 -3.01
CA ILE A 69 -6.34 13.32 -2.15
C ILE A 69 -6.09 12.04 -2.95
N LEU A 70 -7.02 11.64 -3.82
CA LEU A 70 -6.84 10.49 -4.71
C LEU A 70 -5.70 10.67 -5.72
N ALA A 71 -5.40 11.91 -6.13
CA ALA A 71 -4.35 12.20 -7.10
C ALA A 71 -2.94 12.24 -6.45
N ILE A 72 -2.86 12.60 -5.17
CA ILE A 72 -1.61 12.59 -4.38
C ILE A 72 -1.51 11.37 -3.45
N LEU A 73 -2.39 10.38 -3.63
CA LEU A 73 -2.50 9.22 -2.76
C LEU A 73 -1.19 8.42 -2.71
N ASP A 74 -0.54 8.28 -3.87
CA ASP A 74 0.71 7.53 -4.04
C ASP A 74 1.93 8.27 -3.44
N ASP A 75 1.82 9.58 -3.19
CA ASP A 75 2.88 10.41 -2.61
C ASP A 75 2.76 10.54 -1.07
N PHE A 76 1.67 10.07 -0.47
CA PHE A 76 1.50 10.17 0.98
C PHE A 76 2.48 9.29 1.75
N SER A 77 3.05 9.87 2.80
CA SER A 77 3.84 9.13 3.78
C SER A 77 2.97 8.23 4.68
N ALA A 78 3.60 7.26 5.35
CA ALA A 78 2.93 6.37 6.32
C ALA A 78 2.13 7.14 7.38
N GLU A 79 2.69 8.25 7.87
CA GLU A 79 2.07 9.10 8.90
C GLU A 79 0.86 9.85 8.36
N GLU A 80 0.95 10.45 7.17
CA GLU A 80 -0.15 11.19 6.55
C GLU A 80 -1.30 10.26 6.17
N LEU A 81 -0.98 9.10 5.60
CA LEU A 81 -1.97 8.09 5.25
C LEU A 81 -2.67 7.56 6.51
N GLY A 82 -1.92 7.34 7.60
CA GLY A 82 -2.45 6.90 8.89
C GLY A 82 -3.33 7.96 9.54
N ALA A 83 -2.92 9.23 9.47
CA ALA A 83 -3.72 10.35 9.93
C ALA A 83 -5.05 10.44 9.17
N LYS A 84 -5.03 10.31 7.84
CA LYS A 84 -6.24 10.31 6.99
C LYS A 84 -7.16 9.13 7.29
N ILE A 85 -6.61 7.93 7.47
CA ILE A 85 -7.37 6.74 7.84
C ILE A 85 -8.08 6.93 9.18
N LYS A 86 -7.40 7.51 10.19
CA LYS A 86 -8.00 7.84 11.50
C LYS A 86 -9.00 8.98 11.41
N GLU A 87 -8.70 10.04 10.66
CA GLU A 87 -9.56 11.22 10.46
C GLU A 87 -10.90 10.83 9.81
N TYR A 88 -10.86 9.99 8.78
CA TYR A 88 -12.06 9.50 8.10
C TYR A 88 -12.72 8.29 8.79
N GLY A 89 -12.08 7.72 9.82
CA GLY A 89 -12.58 6.55 10.54
C GLY A 89 -12.68 5.30 9.67
N ILE A 90 -11.70 5.09 8.78
CA ILE A 90 -11.67 3.93 7.89
C ILE A 90 -11.39 2.67 8.71
N VAL A 91 -12.24 1.67 8.54
CA VAL A 91 -12.19 0.37 9.23
C VAL A 91 -11.99 -0.75 8.22
N ALA A 92 -11.64 -1.95 8.70
CA ALA A 92 -11.54 -3.11 7.82
C ALA A 92 -12.90 -3.41 7.15
N PRO A 93 -12.93 -3.65 5.83
CA PRO A 93 -14.18 -3.82 5.07
C PRO A 93 -14.99 -5.05 5.52
N ASP A 94 -14.30 -6.14 5.88
CA ASP A 94 -14.95 -7.39 6.31
C ASP A 94 -15.47 -7.35 7.76
N THR A 95 -14.64 -6.82 8.66
CA THR A 95 -14.84 -6.99 10.12
C THR A 95 -15.24 -5.70 10.83
N LYS A 96 -15.13 -4.54 10.15
CA LYS A 96 -15.32 -3.20 10.74
C LYS A 96 -14.48 -2.96 12.01
N ASN A 97 -13.38 -3.68 12.15
CA ASN A 97 -12.46 -3.51 13.27
C ASN A 97 -11.57 -2.28 13.06
N PRO A 98 -11.05 -1.71 14.16
CA PRO A 98 -9.99 -0.73 14.09
C PRO A 98 -8.75 -1.34 13.43
N LEU A 99 -8.09 -0.51 12.62
CA LEU A 99 -6.85 -0.85 11.93
C LEU A 99 -5.68 -0.25 12.71
N SER A 100 -4.56 -0.98 12.75
CA SER A 100 -3.28 -0.51 13.25
C SER A 100 -2.71 0.61 12.37
N ASP A 101 -1.71 1.33 12.89
CA ASP A 101 -0.97 2.34 12.12
C ASP A 101 -0.35 1.76 10.84
N PRO A 102 -0.31 2.52 9.72
CA PRO A 102 0.30 2.06 8.49
C PRO A 102 1.79 1.84 8.67
N TYR A 103 2.28 0.71 8.18
CA TYR A 103 3.69 0.38 8.18
C TYR A 103 4.16 0.03 6.77
N PRO A 104 5.42 0.35 6.42
CA PRO A 104 5.98 -0.04 5.13
C PRO A 104 6.15 -1.56 5.08
N PHE A 105 5.64 -2.17 4.01
CA PHE A 105 5.73 -3.59 3.75
C PHE A 105 6.27 -3.82 2.35
N ASN A 106 7.36 -4.58 2.27
CA ASN A 106 7.97 -4.90 0.99
C ASN A 106 7.19 -6.05 0.33
N LEU A 107 6.68 -5.83 -0.88
CA LEU A 107 5.93 -6.84 -1.63
C LEU A 107 6.84 -7.89 -2.30
N MET A 108 8.16 -7.74 -2.22
CA MET A 108 9.07 -8.73 -2.77
C MET A 108 9.07 -10.01 -1.92
N PHE A 109 8.89 -11.15 -2.59
CA PHE A 109 9.05 -12.46 -1.97
C PHE A 109 10.53 -12.71 -1.72
N GLN A 110 10.94 -12.66 -0.45
CA GLN A 110 12.28 -13.07 -0.08
C GLN A 110 12.44 -14.58 -0.32
N THR A 111 13.49 -14.96 -1.04
CA THR A 111 13.87 -16.36 -1.24
C THR A 111 15.35 -16.58 -0.94
N SER A 112 15.69 -17.80 -0.57
CA SER A 112 17.08 -18.21 -0.34
C SER A 112 17.60 -18.94 -1.56
N ILE A 113 18.67 -18.41 -2.15
CA ILE A 113 19.35 -19.00 -3.30
C ILE A 113 20.48 -19.91 -2.79
N GLY A 114 20.41 -21.19 -3.17
CA GLY A 114 21.42 -22.20 -2.87
C GLY A 114 21.16 -23.02 -1.59
N PRO A 115 21.85 -24.16 -1.43
CA PRO A 115 21.56 -25.14 -0.36
C PRO A 115 21.94 -24.65 1.05
N THR A 116 22.74 -23.59 1.15
CA THR A 116 23.20 -22.99 2.41
C THR A 116 22.42 -21.74 2.81
N GLY A 117 21.57 -21.20 1.92
CA GLY A 117 20.77 -19.99 2.18
C GLY A 117 21.57 -18.69 2.40
N LEU A 118 22.87 -18.68 2.10
CA LEU A 118 23.75 -17.52 2.26
C LEU A 118 23.49 -16.41 1.24
N SER A 119 22.81 -16.71 0.14
CA SER A 119 22.45 -15.75 -0.89
C SER A 119 20.95 -15.50 -0.83
N VAL A 120 20.56 -14.25 -0.54
CA VAL A 120 19.15 -13.82 -0.52
C VAL A 120 18.79 -13.24 -1.88
N GLY A 121 17.60 -13.55 -2.36
CA GLY A 121 17.00 -13.05 -3.59
C GLY A 121 15.55 -12.65 -3.40
#